data_AF-A0A355G982-F1
#
_entry.id   AF-A0A355G982-F1
#
_cell.length_a   1.000
_cell.length_b   1.000
_cell.length_c   1.000
_cell.angle_alpha   90.00
_cell.angle_beta   90.00
_cell.angle_gamma   90.00
#
_symmetry.space_group_name_H-M   'P 1'
#
loop_
_entity.id
_entity.type
_entity.pdbx_description
1 polymer ?
#
loop_
_entity_poly.entity_id
_entity_poly.type
_entity_poly.pdbx_seq_one_letter_code
_entity_poly.pdbx_strand_id
1 'polypeptide(L)'
;AATTQQREGRWMQGEVHDPRAYKLDGVAGHAGLFSTAEDLAIYAQALLNQGRSGNTQILKPTTVELMTRGYQVVDIMRGLGWDVLSGYSSNRGDLFSRQAFGHGGFTGTSLWIDPAQDLFVIFLSNRVHPDGKGSVNSLAGRIGTIAAAAIKNQSIGGVKVPSKASLEVLTGIDVLKREQFKVLNGMRIGLITNHTGLTREGESTVQVLNNAPQVDLKTLFSPEHGFAGKLDVSKIGDSTDQKTGLKIFSLYGKTRTPTPESLQDLDALVFDIQDIGARFYTYISTMGNAMRAAKQQGIRFIVLDRPNPINGIDFSGPVLDEGSQSFVGYHRIPVRHGMTAGELARLFNTEMNIGADLQVIPMQNWKREMYYDETGLTWVNPSPNMRSLNEAVLYPGIGLLETTNLSVGRGTDTPFEWIGAPWLDGMQLARELNRSGLPGVRFVPVQFTPVSSKFANELCSGVNFIVTDRWRFQSVETGLEIACQLRALHPEQWETKSYNRLLGNQSVFDAIVAGESVLQIQALYQQDLAEFGFRRAKYLLY
;
A
#
# COMPACT_ATOMS: atom_id res chain seq x y z
N ALA A 1 -21.12 -44.02 -3.25
CA ALA A 1 -19.74 -43.53 -2.98
C ALA A 1 -18.78 -44.12 -4.01
N ALA A 2 -17.69 -43.44 -4.38
CA ALA A 2 -16.65 -44.00 -5.24
C ALA A 2 -15.75 -45.00 -4.47
N THR A 3 -15.22 -46.01 -5.14
CA THR A 3 -14.25 -46.96 -4.56
C THR A 3 -12.92 -46.27 -4.28
N THR A 4 -12.34 -46.46 -3.09
CA THR A 4 -11.03 -45.92 -2.72
C THR A 4 -9.92 -46.94 -3.00
N GLN A 5 -9.24 -47.45 -1.97
CA GLN A 5 -8.20 -48.48 -2.05
C GLN A 5 -8.72 -49.83 -1.56
N GLN A 6 -7.94 -50.90 -1.80
CA GLN A 6 -8.25 -52.19 -1.19
C GLN A 6 -7.86 -52.24 0.28
N ARG A 7 -8.69 -52.92 1.08
CA ARG A 7 -8.40 -53.34 2.44
C ARG A 7 -8.87 -54.79 2.53
N GLU A 8 -8.00 -55.70 3.00
CA GLU A 8 -8.34 -57.13 3.13
C GLU A 8 -8.88 -57.76 1.82
N GLY A 9 -8.32 -57.37 0.67
CA GLY A 9 -8.70 -57.92 -0.63
C GLY A 9 -10.02 -57.39 -1.21
N ARG A 10 -10.72 -56.47 -0.53
CA ARG A 10 -11.94 -55.81 -1.03
C ARG A 10 -11.73 -54.32 -1.26
N TRP A 11 -12.37 -53.78 -2.29
CA TRP A 11 -12.43 -52.34 -2.51
C TRP A 11 -13.32 -51.68 -1.46
N MET A 12 -12.80 -50.67 -0.77
CA MET A 12 -13.60 -49.88 0.17
C MET A 12 -14.51 -48.92 -0.58
N GLN A 13 -15.79 -48.91 -0.25
CA GLN A 13 -16.80 -48.04 -0.85
C GLN A 13 -17.78 -47.58 0.23
N GLY A 14 -17.85 -46.27 0.49
CA GLY A 14 -18.69 -45.74 1.57
C GLY A 14 -18.14 -46.01 2.98
N GLU A 15 -16.86 -46.35 3.07
CA GLU A 15 -16.14 -46.61 4.33
C GLU A 15 -14.96 -45.66 4.46
N VAL A 16 -14.63 -45.29 5.70
CA VAL A 16 -13.53 -44.37 5.96
C VAL A 16 -12.19 -45.02 5.61
N HIS A 17 -11.48 -44.37 4.69
CA HIS A 17 -10.15 -44.82 4.28
C HIS A 17 -9.09 -44.55 5.37
N ASP A 18 -9.27 -43.51 6.19
CA ASP A 18 -8.35 -43.14 7.27
C ASP A 18 -8.26 -44.27 8.30
N PRO A 19 -7.06 -44.81 8.56
CA PRO A 19 -6.90 -45.98 9.42
C PRO A 19 -7.20 -45.66 10.89
N ARG A 20 -7.11 -44.40 11.33
CA ARG A 20 -7.41 -44.02 12.72
C ARG A 20 -8.90 -43.90 12.93
N ALA A 21 -9.61 -43.20 12.04
CA ALA A 21 -11.06 -43.10 12.08
C ALA A 21 -11.74 -44.47 11.93
N TYR A 22 -11.18 -45.36 11.10
CA TYR A 22 -11.71 -46.72 10.97
C TYR A 22 -11.63 -47.52 12.28
N LYS A 23 -10.53 -47.40 13.04
CA LYS A 23 -10.39 -48.03 14.36
C LYS A 23 -11.31 -47.42 15.43
N LEU A 24 -11.93 -46.29 15.13
CA LEU A 24 -12.91 -45.58 15.97
C LEU A 24 -14.33 -45.72 15.39
N ASP A 25 -14.64 -46.89 14.84
CA ASP A 25 -15.96 -47.21 14.26
C ASP A 25 -16.44 -46.29 13.12
N GLY A 26 -15.49 -45.64 12.43
CA GLY A 26 -15.74 -44.99 11.15
C GLY A 26 -15.85 -43.47 11.19
N VAL A 27 -16.01 -42.84 12.36
CA VAL A 27 -16.19 -41.39 12.50
C VAL A 27 -15.28 -40.81 13.58
N ALA A 28 -14.48 -39.82 13.20
CA ALA A 28 -13.62 -39.06 14.11
C ALA A 28 -13.61 -37.57 13.72
N GLY A 29 -13.20 -36.70 14.63
CA GLY A 29 -13.21 -35.24 14.41
C GLY A 29 -12.38 -34.78 13.21
N HIS A 30 -11.44 -35.59 12.72
CA HIS A 30 -10.60 -35.30 11.55
C HIS A 30 -11.01 -36.04 10.27
N ALA A 31 -11.84 -37.09 10.34
CA ALA A 31 -12.21 -37.93 9.18
C ALA A 31 -13.44 -38.80 9.45
N GLY A 32 -14.15 -39.21 8.39
CA GLY A 32 -15.26 -40.18 8.50
C GLY A 32 -16.66 -39.62 8.21
N LEU A 33 -16.77 -38.33 7.94
CA LEU A 33 -18.00 -37.72 7.43
C LEU A 33 -18.11 -37.90 5.92
N PHE A 34 -19.28 -38.36 5.46
CA PHE A 34 -19.61 -38.51 4.05
C PHE A 34 -20.79 -37.60 3.72
N SER A 35 -20.68 -36.87 2.61
CA SER A 35 -21.71 -35.94 2.16
C SER A 35 -21.64 -35.76 0.65
N THR A 36 -22.57 -34.99 0.08
CA THR A 36 -22.60 -34.68 -1.35
C THR A 36 -21.94 -33.33 -1.65
N ALA A 37 -21.69 -33.05 -2.94
CA ALA A 37 -21.25 -31.73 -3.38
C ALA A 37 -22.33 -30.65 -3.10
N GLU A 38 -23.61 -31.02 -3.18
CA GLU A 38 -24.75 -30.14 -2.90
C GLU A 38 -24.77 -29.72 -1.41
N ASP A 39 -24.57 -30.67 -0.50
CA ASP A 39 -24.49 -30.37 0.94
C ASP A 39 -23.28 -29.49 1.28
N LEU A 40 -22.13 -29.75 0.64
CA LEU A 40 -20.94 -28.91 0.79
C LEU A 40 -21.16 -27.51 0.23
N ALA A 41 -21.94 -27.36 -0.84
CA ALA A 41 -22.30 -26.06 -1.39
C ALA A 41 -23.20 -25.27 -0.43
N ILE A 42 -24.17 -25.92 0.22
CA ILE A 42 -25.00 -25.29 1.27
C ILE A 42 -24.11 -24.82 2.43
N TYR A 43 -23.16 -25.65 2.86
CA TYR A 43 -22.22 -25.29 3.93
C TYR A 43 -21.31 -24.12 3.52
N ALA A 44 -20.73 -24.16 2.33
CA ALA A 44 -19.88 -23.08 1.82
C ALA A 44 -20.64 -21.76 1.68
N GLN A 45 -21.86 -21.81 1.14
CA GLN A 45 -22.73 -20.64 1.03
C GLN A 45 -23.11 -20.07 2.39
N ALA A 46 -23.33 -20.92 3.40
CA ALA A 46 -23.60 -20.45 4.75
C ALA A 46 -22.41 -19.67 5.35
N LEU A 47 -21.18 -20.10 5.06
CA LEU A 47 -19.97 -19.38 5.47
C LEU A 47 -19.78 -18.06 4.72
N LEU A 48 -20.03 -18.02 3.40
CA LEU A 48 -20.07 -16.76 2.64
C LEU A 48 -21.11 -15.80 3.21
N ASN A 49 -22.27 -16.32 3.61
CA ASN A 49 -23.36 -15.57 4.23
C ASN A 49 -23.17 -15.34 5.74
N GLN A 50 -21.91 -15.29 6.22
CA GLN A 50 -21.57 -14.97 7.60
C GLN A 50 -22.27 -15.87 8.65
N GLY A 51 -22.39 -17.15 8.33
CA GLY A 51 -22.94 -18.19 9.21
C GLY A 51 -24.45 -18.42 9.07
N ARG A 52 -25.09 -17.82 8.06
CA ARG A 52 -26.55 -17.92 7.83
C ARG A 52 -26.88 -18.90 6.70
N SER A 53 -27.77 -19.85 6.96
CA SER A 53 -28.35 -20.73 5.93
C SER A 53 -29.86 -20.50 5.85
N GLY A 54 -30.32 -20.01 4.70
CA GLY A 54 -31.70 -19.53 4.54
C GLY A 54 -32.04 -18.43 5.55
N ASN A 55 -33.07 -18.64 6.36
CA ASN A 55 -33.49 -17.71 7.40
C ASN A 55 -32.88 -18.00 8.79
N THR A 56 -32.00 -19.00 8.90
CA THR A 56 -31.47 -19.49 10.18
C THR A 56 -30.01 -19.08 10.36
N GLN A 57 -29.69 -18.43 11.48
CA GLN A 57 -28.30 -18.14 11.86
C GLN A 57 -27.71 -19.36 12.58
N ILE A 58 -26.80 -20.08 11.92
CA ILE A 58 -26.16 -21.28 12.47
C ILE A 58 -24.93 -20.91 13.31
N LEU A 59 -24.08 -20.02 12.79
CA LEU A 59 -22.91 -19.48 13.47
C LEU A 59 -23.01 -17.96 13.55
N LYS A 60 -22.54 -17.31 14.61
CA LYS A 60 -22.50 -15.84 14.65
C LYS A 60 -21.54 -15.31 13.57
N PRO A 61 -21.80 -14.14 12.95
CA PRO A 61 -20.87 -13.53 12.00
C PRO A 61 -19.44 -13.39 12.56
N THR A 62 -19.31 -12.98 13.83
CA THR A 62 -18.02 -12.87 14.51
C THR A 62 -17.32 -14.22 14.70
N THR A 63 -18.05 -15.32 14.80
CA THR A 63 -17.48 -16.68 14.84
C THR A 63 -16.93 -17.08 13.48
N VAL A 64 -17.66 -16.77 12.40
CA VAL A 64 -17.20 -17.03 11.03
C VAL A 64 -15.94 -16.22 10.74
N GLU A 65 -15.94 -14.92 11.04
CA GLU A 65 -14.76 -14.06 10.90
C GLU A 65 -13.57 -14.60 11.70
N LEU A 66 -13.78 -14.98 12.96
CA LEU A 66 -12.70 -15.51 13.81
C LEU A 66 -12.10 -16.80 13.27
N MET A 67 -12.92 -17.71 12.73
CA MET A 67 -12.43 -19.00 12.25
C MET A 67 -11.79 -18.93 10.86
N THR A 68 -12.24 -18.01 10.00
CA THR A 68 -11.77 -17.91 8.61
C THR A 68 -10.66 -16.89 8.40
N ARG A 69 -10.46 -15.92 9.31
CA ARG A 69 -9.33 -14.99 9.20
C ARG A 69 -7.99 -15.74 9.27
N GLY A 70 -7.03 -15.27 8.48
CA GLY A 70 -5.68 -15.80 8.51
C GLY A 70 -4.90 -15.33 9.74
N TYR A 71 -4.34 -16.29 10.47
CA TYR A 71 -3.38 -16.09 11.53
C TYR A 71 -2.00 -16.54 11.03
N GLN A 72 -0.99 -15.70 11.24
CA GLN A 72 0.38 -16.09 10.95
C GLN A 72 0.81 -17.18 11.94
N VAL A 73 1.25 -18.31 11.41
CA VAL A 73 1.83 -19.43 12.18
C VAL A 73 3.17 -19.77 11.55
N VAL A 74 4.25 -19.25 12.14
CA VAL A 74 5.62 -19.36 11.60
C VAL A 74 5.67 -18.77 10.18
N ASP A 75 5.73 -19.62 9.14
CA ASP A 75 5.88 -19.22 7.74
C ASP A 75 4.61 -19.43 6.90
N ILE A 76 3.49 -19.77 7.54
CA ILE A 76 2.22 -20.05 6.87
C ILE A 76 1.06 -19.26 7.50
N MET A 77 0.02 -19.03 6.71
CA MET A 77 -1.25 -18.47 7.21
C MET A 77 -2.28 -19.59 7.38
N ARG A 78 -2.87 -19.67 8.57
CA ARG A 78 -3.90 -20.65 8.92
C ARG A 78 -5.10 -19.96 9.56
N GLY A 79 -6.29 -20.48 9.30
CA GLY A 79 -7.49 -20.16 10.08
C GLY A 79 -7.69 -21.16 11.22
N LEU A 80 -8.74 -20.98 12.02
CA LEU A 80 -9.13 -21.98 13.02
C LEU A 80 -9.85 -23.13 12.30
N GLY A 81 -9.09 -24.17 11.96
CA GLY A 81 -9.58 -25.33 11.21
C GLY A 81 -9.47 -25.19 9.68
N TRP A 82 -8.92 -24.08 9.19
CA TRP A 82 -8.78 -23.80 7.75
C TRP A 82 -7.34 -23.59 7.33
N ASP A 83 -7.04 -23.99 6.11
CA ASP A 83 -5.88 -23.48 5.39
C ASP A 83 -6.23 -22.13 4.76
N VAL A 84 -5.28 -21.20 4.75
CA VAL A 84 -5.45 -19.86 4.15
C VAL A 84 -4.37 -19.65 3.11
N LEU A 85 -3.11 -19.74 3.53
CA LEU A 85 -1.96 -19.69 2.63
C LEU A 85 -0.78 -20.44 3.26
N SER A 86 -0.70 -21.74 2.99
CA SER A 86 0.40 -22.60 3.40
C SER A 86 1.10 -23.22 2.19
N GLY A 87 2.26 -23.85 2.41
CA GLY A 87 2.94 -24.64 1.36
C GLY A 87 2.10 -25.80 0.80
N TYR A 88 1.00 -26.17 1.46
CA TYR A 88 0.08 -27.21 1.00
C TYR A 88 -1.11 -26.67 0.19
N SER A 89 -1.28 -25.35 0.10
CA SER A 89 -2.43 -24.71 -0.57
C SER A 89 -2.36 -24.71 -2.09
N SER A 90 -1.53 -25.54 -2.73
CA SER A 90 -1.46 -25.63 -4.21
C SER A 90 -2.80 -25.98 -4.87
N ASN A 91 -3.72 -26.62 -4.14
CA ASN A 91 -5.08 -26.93 -4.57
C ASN A 91 -6.07 -25.74 -4.49
N ARG A 92 -5.62 -24.57 -4.05
CA ARG A 92 -6.34 -23.28 -4.02
C ARG A 92 -6.46 -22.64 -5.40
N GLY A 93 -5.40 -22.74 -6.19
CA GLY A 93 -5.24 -21.96 -7.42
C GLY A 93 -4.68 -20.55 -7.18
N ASP A 94 -4.32 -19.88 -8.27
CA ASP A 94 -3.47 -18.69 -8.27
C ASP A 94 -4.26 -17.38 -8.15
N LEU A 95 -5.58 -17.43 -8.41
CA LEU A 95 -6.43 -16.25 -8.56
C LEU A 95 -7.40 -16.00 -7.41
N PHE A 96 -7.43 -16.88 -6.41
CA PHE A 96 -8.14 -16.68 -5.14
C PHE A 96 -7.48 -15.56 -4.32
N SER A 97 -8.27 -14.74 -3.63
CA SER A 97 -7.83 -13.57 -2.87
C SER A 97 -7.10 -13.96 -1.58
N ARG A 98 -6.41 -13.02 -0.92
CA ARG A 98 -5.79 -13.29 0.39
C ARG A 98 -6.80 -13.61 1.50
N GLN A 99 -8.08 -13.32 1.30
CA GLN A 99 -9.16 -13.66 2.23
C GLN A 99 -9.71 -15.08 2.01
N ALA A 100 -9.27 -15.76 0.95
CA ALA A 100 -9.68 -17.12 0.68
C ALA A 100 -9.19 -18.08 1.75
N PHE A 101 -10.08 -19.00 2.13
CA PHE A 101 -9.80 -20.06 3.07
C PHE A 101 -10.39 -21.38 2.55
N GLY A 102 -9.79 -22.49 2.92
CA GLY A 102 -10.18 -23.80 2.40
C GLY A 102 -9.38 -24.93 3.00
N HIS A 103 -9.59 -26.14 2.49
CA HIS A 103 -8.80 -27.30 2.89
C HIS A 103 -8.86 -28.40 1.82
N GLY A 104 -7.78 -29.16 1.71
CA GLY A 104 -7.77 -30.42 0.95
C GLY A 104 -8.15 -31.62 1.82
N GLY A 105 -8.70 -32.67 1.20
CA GLY A 105 -8.89 -33.97 1.84
C GLY A 105 -7.89 -35.00 1.30
N PHE A 106 -7.52 -35.97 2.14
CA PHE A 106 -6.55 -36.99 1.75
C PHE A 106 -6.96 -37.76 0.50
N THR A 107 -8.25 -38.04 0.28
CA THR A 107 -8.74 -38.70 -0.93
C THR A 107 -8.66 -37.84 -2.19
N GLY A 108 -8.17 -36.61 -2.11
CA GLY A 108 -8.10 -35.68 -3.25
C GLY A 108 -9.31 -34.78 -3.39
N THR A 109 -10.05 -34.58 -2.31
CA THR A 109 -11.10 -33.57 -2.27
C THR A 109 -10.50 -32.19 -1.97
N SER A 110 -11.20 -31.14 -2.36
CA SER A 110 -10.82 -29.75 -2.09
C SER A 110 -12.08 -28.90 -1.96
N LEU A 111 -12.10 -28.03 -0.95
CA LEU A 111 -13.09 -26.96 -0.81
C LEU A 111 -12.33 -25.66 -0.53
N TRP A 112 -12.54 -24.65 -1.36
CA TRP A 112 -12.03 -23.30 -1.16
C TRP A 112 -13.16 -22.29 -1.29
N ILE A 113 -13.16 -21.29 -0.40
CA ILE A 113 -14.18 -20.24 -0.30
C ILE A 113 -13.45 -18.90 -0.29
N ASP A 114 -13.90 -17.95 -1.09
CA ASP A 114 -13.34 -16.62 -1.22
C ASP A 114 -14.42 -15.54 -1.02
N PRO A 115 -14.55 -15.00 0.21
CA PRO A 115 -15.52 -13.95 0.50
C PRO A 115 -15.30 -12.68 -0.33
N ALA A 116 -14.06 -12.38 -0.73
CA ALA A 116 -13.76 -11.17 -1.50
C ALA A 116 -14.23 -11.27 -2.95
N GLN A 117 -14.47 -12.49 -3.45
CA GLN A 117 -14.93 -12.75 -4.81
C GLN A 117 -16.34 -13.36 -4.85
N ASP A 118 -17.01 -13.49 -3.70
CA ASP A 118 -18.29 -14.20 -3.55
C ASP A 118 -18.31 -15.56 -4.28
N LEU A 119 -17.24 -16.35 -4.05
CA LEU A 119 -16.95 -17.59 -4.78
C LEU A 119 -16.67 -18.74 -3.82
N PHE A 120 -17.12 -19.94 -4.17
CA PHE A 120 -16.52 -21.17 -3.65
C PHE A 120 -16.30 -22.20 -4.77
N VAL A 121 -15.31 -23.06 -4.59
CA VAL A 121 -15.00 -24.16 -5.50
C VAL A 121 -14.92 -25.46 -4.71
N ILE A 122 -15.70 -26.44 -5.16
CA ILE A 122 -15.70 -27.81 -4.63
C ILE A 122 -15.14 -28.73 -5.71
N PHE A 123 -14.11 -29.48 -5.36
CA PHE A 123 -13.55 -30.53 -6.21
C PHE A 123 -13.56 -31.84 -5.44
N LEU A 124 -14.38 -32.80 -5.89
CA LEU A 124 -14.46 -34.12 -5.28
C LEU A 124 -13.83 -35.14 -6.22
N SER A 125 -12.72 -35.74 -5.78
CA SER A 125 -12.07 -36.83 -6.50
C SER A 125 -11.73 -37.97 -5.55
N ASN A 126 -11.19 -39.04 -6.12
CA ASN A 126 -10.70 -40.18 -5.37
C ASN A 126 -9.30 -40.58 -5.83
N ARG A 127 -8.32 -39.74 -5.54
CA ARG A 127 -6.91 -39.90 -5.94
C ARG A 127 -6.21 -41.10 -5.32
N VAL A 128 -6.84 -41.77 -4.35
CA VAL A 128 -6.31 -42.98 -3.72
C VAL A 128 -6.74 -44.26 -4.45
N HIS A 129 -7.64 -44.17 -5.42
CA HIS A 129 -7.95 -45.29 -6.30
C HIS A 129 -7.01 -45.31 -7.52
N PRO A 130 -6.53 -46.49 -7.97
CA PRO A 130 -6.65 -47.80 -7.31
C PRO A 130 -5.61 -48.05 -6.20
N ASP A 131 -4.49 -47.33 -6.20
CA ASP A 131 -3.27 -47.74 -5.49
C ASP A 131 -2.67 -46.67 -4.56
N GLY A 132 -3.40 -45.57 -4.31
CA GLY A 132 -2.95 -44.50 -3.42
C GLY A 132 -2.05 -43.44 -4.05
N LYS A 133 -1.61 -43.63 -5.30
CA LYS A 133 -0.53 -42.83 -5.91
C LYS A 133 -0.99 -41.61 -6.71
N GLY A 134 -2.29 -41.43 -6.92
CA GLY A 134 -2.80 -40.29 -7.70
C GLY A 134 -2.45 -38.96 -7.06
N SER A 135 -2.25 -37.93 -7.89
CA SER A 135 -2.08 -36.53 -7.45
C SER A 135 -3.03 -35.65 -8.22
N VAL A 136 -3.84 -34.89 -7.48
CA VAL A 136 -4.92 -34.06 -8.05
C VAL A 136 -4.84 -32.61 -7.61
N ASN A 137 -3.87 -32.24 -6.78
CA ASN A 137 -3.75 -30.86 -6.28
C ASN A 137 -3.55 -29.86 -7.41
N SER A 138 -2.69 -30.17 -8.39
CA SER A 138 -2.51 -29.32 -9.57
C SER A 138 -3.79 -29.18 -10.39
N LEU A 139 -4.57 -30.27 -10.55
CA LEU A 139 -5.85 -30.23 -11.25
C LEU A 139 -6.89 -29.39 -10.48
N ALA A 140 -7.03 -29.62 -9.18
CA ALA A 140 -7.91 -28.85 -8.31
C ALA A 140 -7.55 -27.36 -8.31
N GLY A 141 -6.25 -27.03 -8.22
CA GLY A 141 -5.75 -25.67 -8.30
C GLY A 141 -6.03 -25.02 -9.65
N ARG A 142 -5.83 -25.74 -10.78
CA ARG A 142 -6.20 -25.25 -12.11
C ARG A 142 -7.71 -25.00 -12.25
N ILE A 143 -8.56 -25.88 -11.70
CA ILE A 143 -10.01 -25.68 -11.66
C ILE A 143 -10.35 -24.44 -10.83
N GLY A 144 -9.73 -24.27 -9.66
CA GLY A 144 -9.86 -23.06 -8.84
C GLY A 144 -9.47 -21.80 -9.61
N THR A 145 -8.30 -21.80 -10.25
CA THR A 145 -7.85 -20.71 -11.12
C THR A 145 -8.85 -20.43 -12.25
N ILE A 146 -9.37 -21.46 -12.93
CA ILE A 146 -10.36 -21.30 -14.01
C ILE A 146 -11.68 -20.73 -13.49
N ALA A 147 -12.18 -21.21 -12.35
CA ALA A 147 -13.42 -20.72 -11.75
C ALA A 147 -13.30 -19.25 -11.32
N ALA A 148 -12.21 -18.91 -10.62
CA ALA A 148 -11.88 -17.53 -10.27
C ALA A 148 -11.69 -16.66 -11.52
N ALA A 149 -11.03 -17.17 -12.56
CA ALA A 149 -10.89 -16.47 -13.84
C ALA A 149 -12.24 -16.30 -14.56
N ALA A 150 -13.17 -17.24 -14.46
CA ALA A 150 -14.46 -17.21 -15.15
C ALA A 150 -15.38 -16.14 -14.56
N ILE A 151 -15.38 -15.97 -13.23
CA ILE A 151 -16.08 -14.85 -12.57
C ILE A 151 -15.29 -13.55 -12.71
N LYS A 152 -13.95 -13.62 -12.79
CA LYS A 152 -13.13 -12.46 -13.16
C LYS A 152 -13.30 -12.05 -14.60
N ASN A 153 -13.72 -12.91 -15.53
CA ASN A 153 -14.06 -12.53 -16.92
C ASN A 153 -15.40 -11.79 -17.03
N GLN A 154 -16.18 -11.73 -15.95
CA GLN A 154 -17.22 -10.69 -15.80
C GLN A 154 -16.62 -9.35 -15.29
N SER A 155 -15.35 -9.34 -14.86
CA SER A 155 -14.62 -8.18 -14.34
C SER A 155 -13.25 -7.93 -15.02
N ILE A 156 -12.91 -8.55 -16.16
CA ILE A 156 -11.71 -8.21 -16.93
C ILE A 156 -12.11 -6.99 -17.77
N GLY A 157 -11.74 -5.82 -17.25
CA GLY A 157 -12.16 -4.51 -17.77
C GLY A 157 -13.02 -3.69 -16.81
N GLY A 158 -13.26 -4.18 -15.60
CA GLY A 158 -13.84 -3.35 -14.56
C GLY A 158 -12.77 -2.47 -13.94
N VAL A 159 -12.60 -1.24 -14.45
CA VAL A 159 -12.49 -0.10 -13.52
C VAL A 159 -13.53 -0.41 -12.43
N LYS A 160 -13.14 -0.56 -11.16
CA LYS A 160 -14.13 -0.52 -10.07
C LYS A 160 -14.89 0.76 -10.32
N VAL A 161 -16.09 0.67 -10.92
CA VAL A 161 -16.90 1.86 -11.16
C VAL A 161 -17.15 2.34 -9.76
N PRO A 162 -16.57 3.47 -9.35
CA PRO A 162 -16.61 3.81 -7.96
C PRO A 162 -18.09 3.96 -7.63
N SER A 163 -18.53 3.30 -6.56
CA SER A 163 -19.88 3.50 -6.03
C SER A 163 -20.20 4.99 -5.97
N LYS A 164 -21.47 5.38 -6.10
CA LYS A 164 -21.84 6.80 -6.01
C LYS A 164 -21.25 7.48 -4.75
N ALA A 165 -21.22 6.77 -3.63
CA ALA A 165 -20.61 7.23 -2.38
C ALA A 165 -19.07 7.37 -2.46
N SER A 166 -18.36 6.45 -3.14
CA SER A 166 -16.90 6.56 -3.33
C SER A 166 -16.52 7.59 -4.39
N LEU A 167 -17.39 7.87 -5.35
CA LEU A 167 -17.26 9.05 -6.19
C LEU A 167 -17.42 10.33 -5.39
N GLU A 168 -18.03 10.32 -4.20
CA GLU A 168 -18.34 11.49 -3.36
C GLU A 168 -17.34 11.68 -2.19
N VAL A 169 -16.05 11.34 -2.36
CA VAL A 169 -15.04 11.69 -1.35
C VAL A 169 -14.98 13.21 -1.19
N LEU A 170 -15.03 13.64 0.07
CA LEU A 170 -14.83 15.02 0.49
C LEU A 170 -13.54 15.11 1.29
N THR A 171 -12.61 15.92 0.83
CA THR A 171 -11.34 16.21 1.53
C THR A 171 -11.59 17.06 2.77
N GLY A 172 -10.58 17.24 3.63
CA GLY A 172 -10.69 18.08 4.81
C GLY A 172 -11.16 19.51 4.52
N ILE A 173 -10.75 20.11 3.39
CA ILE A 173 -11.23 21.45 2.98
C ILE A 173 -12.70 21.42 2.55
N ASP A 174 -13.16 20.38 1.86
CA ASP A 174 -14.56 20.23 1.47
C ASP A 174 -15.46 20.07 2.70
N VAL A 175 -15.02 19.25 3.66
CA VAL A 175 -15.71 19.06 4.95
C VAL A 175 -15.77 20.37 5.73
N LEU A 176 -14.64 21.07 5.85
CA LEU A 176 -14.55 22.36 6.53
C LEU A 176 -15.47 23.41 5.91
N LYS A 177 -15.51 23.51 4.57
CA LYS A 177 -16.39 24.41 3.82
C LYS A 177 -17.85 24.08 4.07
N ARG A 178 -18.23 22.80 4.01
CA ARG A 178 -19.62 22.35 4.28
C ARG A 178 -20.05 22.64 5.72
N GLU A 179 -19.12 22.54 6.67
CA GLU A 179 -19.34 22.92 8.07
C GLU A 179 -19.29 24.43 8.31
N GLN A 180 -19.23 25.24 7.25
CA GLN A 180 -19.22 26.70 7.29
C GLN A 180 -18.04 27.25 8.11
N PHE A 181 -16.89 26.57 8.07
CA PHE A 181 -15.64 27.00 8.70
C PHE A 181 -15.74 27.21 10.21
N LYS A 182 -16.70 26.59 10.89
CA LYS A 182 -16.96 26.77 12.34
C LYS A 182 -15.71 26.67 13.21
N VAL A 183 -14.81 25.74 12.88
CA VAL A 183 -13.56 25.51 13.61
C VAL A 183 -12.60 26.70 13.54
N LEU A 184 -12.68 27.53 12.49
CA LEU A 184 -11.77 28.66 12.23
C LEU A 184 -12.40 30.02 12.55
N ASN A 185 -13.65 30.04 13.05
CA ASN A 185 -14.40 31.27 13.23
C ASN A 185 -13.67 32.26 14.16
N GLY A 186 -13.33 33.43 13.63
CA GLY A 186 -12.64 34.49 14.36
C GLY A 186 -11.15 34.23 14.64
N MET A 187 -10.57 33.17 14.08
CA MET A 187 -9.14 32.88 14.21
C MET A 187 -8.33 33.57 13.12
N ARG A 188 -7.17 34.12 13.51
CA ARG A 188 -6.11 34.55 12.59
C ARG A 188 -5.29 33.32 12.22
N ILE A 189 -5.30 32.94 10.95
CA ILE A 189 -4.70 31.68 10.53
C ILE A 189 -3.53 31.87 9.56
N GLY A 190 -2.53 31.00 9.69
CA GLY A 190 -1.54 30.74 8.66
C GLY A 190 -1.87 29.45 7.92
N LEU A 191 -1.68 29.41 6.61
CA LEU A 191 -1.96 28.23 5.79
C LEU A 191 -0.69 27.66 5.16
N ILE A 192 -0.36 26.43 5.50
CA ILE A 192 0.67 25.61 4.87
C ILE A 192 0.04 24.84 3.72
N THR A 193 0.31 25.26 2.49
CA THR A 193 -0.31 24.70 1.29
C THR A 193 0.62 24.81 0.07
N ASN A 194 0.25 24.12 -0.99
CA ASN A 194 0.73 24.37 -2.36
C ASN A 194 -0.45 24.32 -3.33
N HIS A 195 -0.18 24.21 -4.63
CA HIS A 195 -1.17 24.11 -5.71
C HIS A 195 -2.06 22.86 -5.65
N THR A 196 -1.74 21.86 -4.81
CA THR A 196 -2.60 20.68 -4.57
C THR A 196 -3.69 20.92 -3.53
N GLY A 197 -3.59 22.02 -2.77
CA GLY A 197 -4.61 22.47 -1.82
C GLY A 197 -5.84 22.96 -2.56
N LEU A 198 -6.67 22.02 -3.01
CA LEU A 198 -7.89 22.25 -3.78
C LEU A 198 -9.09 21.54 -3.15
N THR A 199 -10.26 22.14 -3.30
CA THR A 199 -11.55 21.47 -3.10
C THR A 199 -11.79 20.44 -4.19
N ARG A 200 -12.81 19.62 -3.99
CA ARG A 200 -13.35 18.72 -5.00
C ARG A 200 -13.70 19.43 -6.31
N GLU A 201 -14.26 20.64 -6.23
CA GLU A 201 -14.61 21.45 -7.40
C GLU A 201 -13.41 22.15 -8.05
N GLY A 202 -12.19 21.94 -7.53
CA GLY A 202 -10.96 22.55 -8.05
C GLY A 202 -10.71 23.98 -7.57
N GLU A 203 -11.44 24.46 -6.55
CA GLU A 203 -11.19 25.77 -5.95
C GLU A 203 -9.98 25.70 -5.02
N SER A 204 -9.10 26.69 -5.07
CA SER A 204 -7.93 26.72 -4.18
C SER A 204 -8.33 26.95 -2.72
N THR A 205 -7.77 26.17 -1.81
CA THR A 205 -7.93 26.36 -0.36
C THR A 205 -7.58 27.78 0.08
N VAL A 206 -6.58 28.41 -0.56
CA VAL A 206 -6.25 29.82 -0.32
C VAL A 206 -7.45 30.72 -0.62
N GLN A 207 -8.08 30.54 -1.79
CA GLN A 207 -9.23 31.35 -2.19
C GLN A 207 -10.45 31.06 -1.33
N VAL A 208 -10.70 29.78 -1.02
CA VAL A 208 -11.83 29.35 -0.19
C VAL A 208 -11.75 29.98 1.19
N LEU A 209 -10.57 29.98 1.82
CA LEU A 209 -10.37 30.57 3.15
C LEU A 209 -10.33 32.10 3.10
N ASN A 210 -9.68 32.71 2.10
CA ASN A 210 -9.60 34.16 1.96
C ASN A 210 -10.97 34.81 1.67
N ASN A 211 -11.87 34.08 1.00
CA ASN A 211 -13.21 34.58 0.67
C ASN A 211 -14.26 34.28 1.76
N ALA A 212 -13.91 33.49 2.79
CA ALA A 212 -14.81 33.17 3.89
C ALA A 212 -14.79 34.30 4.94
N PRO A 213 -15.87 35.06 5.14
CA PRO A 213 -15.86 36.24 6.01
C PRO A 213 -15.59 35.94 7.50
N GLN A 214 -15.80 34.70 7.92
CA GLN A 214 -15.53 34.22 9.28
C GLN A 214 -14.07 33.77 9.51
N VAL A 215 -13.22 33.75 8.48
CA VAL A 215 -11.83 33.31 8.55
C VAL A 215 -10.90 34.49 8.27
N ASP A 216 -9.92 34.71 9.14
CA ASP A 216 -8.92 35.76 8.96
C ASP A 216 -7.58 35.15 8.50
N LEU A 217 -7.44 34.92 7.19
CA LEU A 217 -6.22 34.35 6.60
C LEU A 217 -5.11 35.41 6.51
N LYS A 218 -4.05 35.24 7.31
CA LYS A 218 -2.98 36.26 7.45
C LYS A 218 -1.72 35.96 6.66
N THR A 219 -1.36 34.70 6.51
CA THR A 219 -0.09 34.33 5.88
C THR A 219 -0.13 32.95 5.26
N LEU A 220 0.74 32.73 4.28
CA LEU A 220 0.89 31.49 3.55
C LEU A 220 2.29 30.92 3.80
N PHE A 221 2.38 29.60 3.81
CA PHE A 221 3.63 28.85 3.91
C PHE A 221 3.69 27.84 2.78
N SER A 222 4.80 27.80 2.05
CA SER A 222 5.00 26.87 0.94
C SER A 222 6.08 25.82 1.25
N PRO A 223 5.86 24.54 0.90
CA PRO A 223 6.81 23.46 1.15
C PRO A 223 7.88 23.38 0.04
N GLU A 224 8.53 22.21 -0.06
CA GLU A 224 9.33 21.82 -1.22
C GLU A 224 8.55 22.00 -2.54
N HIS A 225 9.25 22.38 -3.62
CA HIS A 225 8.71 22.78 -4.93
C HIS A 225 7.94 24.11 -4.99
N GLY A 226 7.78 24.78 -3.85
CA GLY A 226 7.21 26.12 -3.74
C GLY A 226 5.70 26.14 -3.92
N PHE A 227 5.10 27.32 -3.80
CA PHE A 227 3.64 27.49 -3.74
C PHE A 227 2.91 26.98 -5.00
N ALA A 228 3.50 27.17 -6.19
CA ALA A 228 2.94 26.71 -7.46
C ALA A 228 3.38 25.28 -7.85
N GLY A 229 4.28 24.65 -7.09
CA GLY A 229 4.76 23.28 -7.32
C GLY A 229 5.54 23.04 -8.61
N LYS A 230 6.12 24.10 -9.21
CA LYS A 230 6.83 24.02 -10.49
C LYS A 230 8.35 23.97 -10.37
N LEU A 231 8.89 24.10 -9.15
CA LEU A 231 10.32 24.31 -8.94
C LEU A 231 11.00 23.01 -8.52
N ASP A 232 12.04 22.58 -9.24
CA ASP A 232 12.91 21.45 -8.85
C ASP A 232 14.32 22.00 -8.55
N VAL A 233 14.42 22.77 -7.47
CA VAL A 233 15.64 23.50 -7.06
C VAL A 233 15.86 23.40 -5.55
N SER A 234 17.12 23.51 -5.12
CA SER A 234 17.52 23.29 -3.73
C SER A 234 17.18 24.43 -2.74
N LYS A 235 16.73 25.59 -3.26
CA LYS A 235 16.39 26.78 -2.45
C LYS A 235 15.22 27.52 -3.10
N ILE A 236 14.22 27.85 -2.28
CA ILE A 236 13.06 28.64 -2.67
C ILE A 236 12.94 29.76 -1.62
N GLY A 237 12.79 31.00 -2.08
CA GLY A 237 12.68 32.17 -1.20
C GLY A 237 11.23 32.54 -0.90
N ASP A 238 11.06 33.46 0.05
CA ASP A 238 9.77 34.09 0.32
C ASP A 238 9.25 34.84 -0.90
N SER A 239 7.93 34.97 -1.01
CA SER A 239 7.25 35.67 -2.10
C SER A 239 5.92 36.27 -1.63
N THR A 240 5.14 36.83 -2.55
CA THR A 240 3.80 37.35 -2.28
C THR A 240 2.82 36.71 -3.23
N ASP A 241 1.68 36.24 -2.72
CA ASP A 241 0.60 35.75 -3.57
C ASP A 241 -0.04 36.92 -4.33
N GLN A 242 -0.07 36.82 -5.65
CA GLN A 242 -0.55 37.91 -6.50
C GLN A 242 -2.07 38.14 -6.39
N LYS A 243 -2.84 37.11 -6.01
CA LYS A 243 -4.31 37.20 -5.97
C LYS A 243 -4.82 37.79 -4.65
N THR A 244 -4.20 37.40 -3.54
CA THR A 244 -4.62 37.81 -2.20
C THR A 244 -3.76 38.93 -1.61
N GLY A 245 -2.55 39.15 -2.15
CA GLY A 245 -1.57 40.08 -1.58
C GLY A 245 -0.86 39.54 -0.33
N LEU A 246 -1.17 38.30 0.10
CA LEU A 246 -0.60 37.71 1.30
C LEU A 246 0.86 37.32 1.11
N LYS A 247 1.65 37.45 2.19
CA LYS A 247 3.04 36.99 2.21
C LYS A 247 3.10 35.46 2.23
N ILE A 248 3.99 34.90 1.40
CA ILE A 248 4.32 33.47 1.33
C ILE A 248 5.71 33.27 1.91
N PHE A 249 5.80 32.57 3.04
CA PHE A 249 7.06 32.12 3.61
C PHE A 249 7.47 30.76 3.02
N SER A 250 8.74 30.61 2.65
CA SER A 250 9.27 29.33 2.18
C SER A 250 9.71 28.44 3.35
N LEU A 251 9.19 27.21 3.40
CA LEU A 251 9.59 26.17 4.36
C LEU A 251 10.55 25.15 3.70
N TYR A 252 11.37 25.61 2.74
CA TYR A 252 12.37 24.79 2.08
C TYR A 252 13.75 25.48 2.01
N GLY A 253 14.81 24.67 1.93
CA GLY A 253 16.19 25.16 1.94
C GLY A 253 16.69 25.46 3.36
N LYS A 254 17.04 26.73 3.64
CA LYS A 254 17.61 27.16 4.93
C LYS A 254 16.59 27.11 6.07
N THR A 255 15.33 27.41 5.76
CA THR A 255 14.24 27.47 6.73
C THR A 255 13.27 26.36 6.40
N ARG A 256 13.21 25.31 7.24
CA ARG A 256 12.30 24.15 7.07
C ARG A 256 11.23 24.05 8.16
N THR A 257 11.19 25.08 8.99
CA THR A 257 10.32 25.22 10.16
C THR A 257 9.86 26.67 10.17
N PRO A 258 8.56 26.96 10.37
CA PRO A 258 8.09 28.32 10.55
C PRO A 258 8.87 29.03 11.67
N THR A 259 9.30 30.26 11.44
CA THR A 259 10.00 31.06 12.45
C THR A 259 8.99 31.72 13.40
N PRO A 260 9.37 32.09 14.63
CA PRO A 260 8.50 32.83 15.53
C PRO A 260 7.88 34.09 14.88
N GLU A 261 8.67 34.82 14.09
CA GLU A 261 8.22 36.03 13.39
C GLU A 261 7.18 35.72 12.32
N SER A 262 7.32 34.60 11.60
CA SER A 262 6.33 34.16 10.61
C SER A 262 5.02 33.68 11.23
N LEU A 263 5.05 33.29 12.51
CA LEU A 263 3.89 32.84 13.28
C LEU A 263 3.29 33.93 14.17
N GLN A 264 3.85 35.13 14.13
CA GLN A 264 3.39 36.25 14.94
C GLN A 264 1.91 36.55 14.63
N ASP A 265 1.14 36.79 15.69
CA ASP A 265 -0.28 37.15 15.60
C ASP A 265 -1.20 36.09 14.95
N LEU A 266 -0.75 34.84 14.86
CA LEU A 266 -1.61 33.72 14.47
C LEU A 266 -2.21 33.04 15.70
N ASP A 267 -3.43 32.53 15.55
CA ASP A 267 -4.10 31.69 16.54
C ASP A 267 -4.03 30.21 16.13
N ALA A 268 -3.87 29.92 14.82
CA ALA A 268 -3.71 28.57 14.29
C ALA A 268 -2.86 28.50 13.02
N LEU A 269 -2.21 27.35 12.81
CA LEU A 269 -1.69 26.90 11.52
C LEU A 269 -2.60 25.82 10.94
N VAL A 270 -2.95 25.98 9.66
CA VAL A 270 -3.71 25.01 8.88
C VAL A 270 -2.77 24.33 7.89
N PHE A 271 -2.79 23.00 7.79
CA PHE A 271 -2.03 22.21 6.82
C PHE A 271 -2.99 21.58 5.80
N ASP A 272 -2.76 21.83 4.51
CA ASP A 272 -3.54 21.27 3.42
C ASP A 272 -2.68 21.01 2.17
N ILE A 273 -2.09 19.81 2.10
CA ILE A 273 -1.21 19.41 0.98
C ILE A 273 -1.45 17.94 0.63
N GLN A 274 -1.54 17.62 -0.65
CA GLN A 274 -1.59 16.25 -1.16
C GLN A 274 -0.19 15.60 -1.11
N ASP A 275 -0.05 14.58 -0.28
CA ASP A 275 1.13 13.70 -0.21
C ASP A 275 0.99 12.49 -1.17
N ILE A 276 1.99 11.60 -1.22
CA ILE A 276 1.99 10.41 -2.10
C ILE A 276 2.11 9.05 -1.39
N GLY A 277 2.21 9.01 -0.06
CA GLY A 277 2.24 7.76 0.71
C GLY A 277 3.64 7.15 0.90
N ALA A 278 4.70 7.94 0.68
CA ALA A 278 6.09 7.51 0.79
C ALA A 278 6.86 8.33 1.84
N ARG A 279 7.62 7.66 2.72
CA ARG A 279 8.31 8.29 3.87
C ARG A 279 9.24 9.45 3.48
N PHE A 280 9.91 9.33 2.34
CA PHE A 280 10.89 10.32 1.89
C PHE A 280 10.28 11.43 1.02
N TYR A 281 8.97 11.45 0.84
CA TYR A 281 8.26 12.60 0.28
C TYR A 281 8.04 13.64 1.38
N THR A 282 8.67 14.81 1.27
CA THR A 282 9.01 15.61 2.45
C THR A 282 7.87 16.46 3.03
N TYR A 283 6.66 16.42 2.44
CA TYR A 283 5.52 17.20 2.92
C TYR A 283 5.10 16.82 4.34
N ILE A 284 5.17 15.53 4.69
CA ILE A 284 4.92 15.06 6.06
C ILE A 284 6.01 15.54 7.05
N SER A 285 7.24 15.74 6.59
CA SER A 285 8.34 16.31 7.38
C SER A 285 8.10 17.80 7.65
N THR A 286 7.64 18.55 6.64
CA THR A 286 7.22 19.95 6.79
C THR A 286 6.08 20.06 7.80
N MET A 287 5.07 19.17 7.72
CA MET A 287 3.96 19.12 8.68
C MET A 287 4.48 18.92 10.11
N GLY A 288 5.31 17.91 10.35
CA GLY A 288 5.85 17.63 11.68
C GLY A 288 6.70 18.78 12.25
N ASN A 289 7.53 19.42 11.44
CA ASN A 289 8.28 20.61 11.85
C ASN A 289 7.35 21.77 12.23
N ALA A 290 6.32 22.02 11.43
CA ALA A 290 5.35 23.06 11.70
C ALA A 290 4.49 22.79 12.95
N MET A 291 4.16 21.52 13.23
CA MET A 291 3.49 21.13 14.48
C MET A 291 4.32 21.48 15.72
N ARG A 292 5.64 21.23 15.68
CA ARG A 292 6.55 21.63 16.76
C ARG A 292 6.62 23.14 16.92
N ALA A 293 6.70 23.89 15.82
CA ALA A 293 6.69 25.35 15.85
C ALA A 293 5.38 25.91 16.42
N ALA A 294 4.24 25.35 16.01
CA ALA A 294 2.92 25.72 16.53
C ALA A 294 2.83 25.51 18.05
N LYS A 295 3.30 24.35 18.55
CA LYS A 295 3.39 24.10 19.99
C LYS A 295 4.25 25.14 20.71
N GLN A 296 5.42 25.47 20.17
CA GLN A 296 6.33 26.43 20.78
C GLN A 296 5.73 27.84 20.89
N GLN A 297 4.89 28.23 19.93
CA GLN A 297 4.17 29.51 19.94
C GLN A 297 2.82 29.46 20.66
N GLY A 298 2.40 28.29 21.17
CA GLY A 298 1.12 28.14 21.85
C GLY A 298 -0.09 28.27 20.94
N ILE A 299 0.07 28.07 19.62
CA ILE A 299 -1.00 28.18 18.62
C ILE A 299 -1.48 26.79 18.20
N ARG A 300 -2.73 26.75 17.70
CA ARG A 300 -3.35 25.49 17.27
C ARG A 300 -2.75 24.97 15.98
N PHE A 301 -2.75 23.65 15.79
CA PHE A 301 -2.39 23.03 14.52
C PHE A 301 -3.57 22.22 13.96
N ILE A 302 -4.00 22.56 12.75
CA ILE A 302 -5.19 22.00 12.12
C ILE A 302 -4.77 21.30 10.82
N VAL A 303 -5.10 20.03 10.65
CA VAL A 303 -4.84 19.28 9.41
C VAL A 303 -6.15 19.10 8.65
N LEU A 304 -6.19 19.59 7.41
CA LEU A 304 -7.25 19.26 6.47
C LEU A 304 -6.83 17.96 5.78
N ASP A 305 -7.42 16.84 6.20
CA ASP A 305 -6.91 15.53 5.79
C ASP A 305 -7.18 15.25 4.31
N ARG A 306 -6.29 14.48 3.68
CA ARG A 306 -6.34 14.12 2.26
C ARG A 306 -6.07 12.63 2.05
N PRO A 307 -6.56 12.04 0.94
CA PRO A 307 -6.34 10.63 0.64
C PRO A 307 -4.85 10.30 0.58
N ASN A 308 -4.46 9.15 1.10
CA ASN A 308 -3.22 8.52 0.67
C ASN A 308 -3.47 7.97 -0.76
N PRO A 309 -2.77 8.46 -1.80
CA PRO A 309 -3.16 8.16 -3.18
C PRO A 309 -2.88 6.72 -3.58
N ILE A 310 -1.94 6.07 -2.88
CA ILE A 310 -1.60 4.66 -3.08
C ILE A 310 -2.23 3.79 -2.00
N ASN A 311 -3.45 4.14 -1.57
CA ASN A 311 -4.25 3.47 -0.54
C ASN A 311 -3.69 3.57 0.90
N GLY A 312 -4.55 3.29 1.87
CA GLY A 312 -4.26 3.21 3.30
C GLY A 312 -4.19 1.79 3.87
N ILE A 313 -4.41 0.75 3.06
CA ILE A 313 -4.32 -0.64 3.52
C ILE A 313 -2.86 -1.07 3.57
N ASP A 314 -2.14 -0.91 2.47
CA ASP A 314 -0.81 -1.46 2.29
C ASP A 314 0.25 -0.59 2.96
N PHE A 315 1.19 -1.25 3.62
CA PHE A 315 2.41 -0.66 4.14
C PHE A 315 3.51 -1.68 3.96
N SER A 316 4.68 -1.24 3.52
CA SER A 316 5.79 -2.14 3.19
C SER A 316 7.14 -1.45 3.24
N GLY A 317 8.17 -2.29 3.31
CA GLY A 317 9.56 -1.88 3.29
C GLY A 317 10.19 -1.65 4.66
N PRO A 318 11.51 -1.44 4.67
CA PRO A 318 12.27 -1.24 5.91
C PRO A 318 11.77 -0.03 6.71
N VAL A 319 11.61 -0.22 8.01
CA VAL A 319 11.37 0.86 8.96
C VAL A 319 12.65 1.65 9.16
N LEU A 320 12.53 2.97 9.27
CA LEU A 320 13.67 3.84 9.51
C LEU A 320 14.36 3.49 10.84
N ASP A 321 15.68 3.35 10.80
CA ASP A 321 16.52 3.11 11.97
C ASP A 321 16.38 4.23 13.00
N GLU A 322 16.52 3.85 14.27
CA GLU A 322 16.58 4.81 15.35
C GLU A 322 17.83 5.70 15.24
N GLY A 323 17.66 7.00 15.47
CA GLY A 323 18.74 7.99 15.33
C GLY A 323 18.99 8.45 13.89
N SER A 324 18.38 7.80 12.89
CA SER A 324 18.53 8.15 11.47
C SER A 324 17.50 9.18 10.98
N GLN A 325 16.74 9.80 11.89
CA GLN A 325 15.71 10.78 11.53
C GLN A 325 16.31 12.01 10.84
N SER A 326 15.69 12.40 9.73
CA SER A 326 16.10 13.53 8.91
C SER A 326 14.89 14.13 8.17
N PHE A 327 15.11 15.10 7.30
CA PHE A 327 14.02 15.70 6.52
C PHE A 327 13.41 14.75 5.48
N VAL A 328 14.15 13.72 5.04
CA VAL A 328 13.67 12.65 4.12
C VAL A 328 13.29 11.37 4.88
N GLY A 329 13.23 11.45 6.20
CA GLY A 329 12.90 10.34 7.09
C GLY A 329 12.51 10.90 8.45
N TYR A 330 11.36 11.57 8.52
CA TYR A 330 11.00 12.37 9.69
C TYR A 330 10.81 11.55 10.97
N HIS A 331 10.33 10.31 10.81
CA HIS A 331 9.97 9.44 11.92
C HIS A 331 10.20 7.96 11.58
N ARG A 332 10.20 7.10 12.61
CA ARG A 332 10.38 5.64 12.48
C ARG A 332 9.13 4.97 11.90
N ILE A 333 8.94 5.15 10.60
CA ILE A 333 7.89 4.57 9.76
C ILE A 333 8.52 3.82 8.58
N PRO A 334 7.84 2.83 7.96
CA PRO A 334 8.34 2.12 6.78
C PRO A 334 8.34 3.02 5.54
N VAL A 335 9.02 2.56 4.49
CA VAL A 335 9.13 3.28 3.21
C VAL A 335 7.76 3.65 2.64
N ARG A 336 6.83 2.69 2.55
CA ARG A 336 5.41 2.93 2.27
C ARG A 336 4.62 2.79 3.57
N HIS A 337 4.03 3.87 4.06
CA HIS A 337 3.43 3.89 5.40
C HIS A 337 1.92 3.56 5.44
N GLY A 338 1.20 3.77 4.34
CA GLY A 338 -0.23 3.47 4.24
C GLY A 338 -1.08 4.26 5.25
N MET A 339 -0.76 5.53 5.46
CA MET A 339 -1.46 6.44 6.38
C MET A 339 -1.77 7.76 5.70
N THR A 340 -2.83 8.46 6.10
CA THR A 340 -3.10 9.84 5.66
C THR A 340 -2.22 10.85 6.40
N ALA A 341 -2.18 12.10 5.93
CA ALA A 341 -1.46 13.17 6.63
C ALA A 341 -2.04 13.42 8.03
N GLY A 342 -3.37 13.37 8.19
CA GLY A 342 -4.03 13.49 9.49
C GLY A 342 -3.69 12.36 10.45
N GLU A 343 -3.65 11.11 9.97
CA GLU A 343 -3.23 9.96 10.77
C GLU A 343 -1.75 10.06 11.19
N LEU A 344 -0.87 10.50 10.27
CA LEU A 344 0.53 10.76 10.57
C LEU A 344 0.72 11.90 11.57
N ALA A 345 -0.08 12.98 11.49
CA ALA A 345 -0.04 14.06 12.46
C ALA A 345 -0.38 13.54 13.87
N ARG A 346 -1.41 12.70 14.02
CA ARG A 346 -1.74 12.07 15.32
C ARG A 346 -0.59 11.21 15.83
N LEU A 347 0.00 10.39 14.96
CA LEU A 347 1.15 9.55 15.28
C LEU A 347 2.35 10.39 15.73
N PHE A 348 2.73 11.42 14.98
CA PHE A 348 3.84 12.32 15.34
C PHE A 348 3.56 13.06 16.64
N ASN A 349 2.33 13.54 16.86
CA ASN A 349 2.01 14.29 18.07
C ASN A 349 2.21 13.46 19.34
N THR A 350 1.84 12.18 19.28
CA THR A 350 1.98 11.24 20.41
C THR A 350 3.38 10.66 20.51
N GLU A 351 3.89 9.97 19.48
CA GLU A 351 5.13 9.20 19.58
C GLU A 351 6.38 10.08 19.69
N MET A 352 6.32 11.33 19.19
CA MET A 352 7.42 12.30 19.31
C MET A 352 7.22 13.28 20.46
N ASN A 353 6.19 13.08 21.30
CA ASN A 353 5.83 13.94 22.43
C ASN A 353 5.78 15.44 22.06
N ILE A 354 5.22 15.77 20.89
CA ILE A 354 5.13 17.16 20.43
C ILE A 354 4.17 17.93 21.34
N GLY A 355 3.02 17.33 21.68
CA GLY A 355 2.01 17.94 22.56
C GLY A 355 1.35 19.20 21.98
N ALA A 356 1.30 19.32 20.65
CA ALA A 356 0.56 20.37 19.95
C ALA A 356 -0.95 20.20 20.20
N ASP A 357 -1.68 21.32 20.28
CA ASP A 357 -3.14 21.33 20.17
C ASP A 357 -3.51 21.00 18.72
N LEU A 358 -3.59 19.70 18.45
CA LEU A 358 -3.83 19.15 17.13
C LEU A 358 -5.33 18.91 16.93
N GLN A 359 -5.88 19.46 15.85
CA GLN A 359 -7.17 19.05 15.31
C GLN A 359 -7.01 18.50 13.90
N VAL A 360 -7.56 17.33 13.62
CA VAL A 360 -7.68 16.81 12.26
C VAL A 360 -9.12 16.99 11.81
N ILE A 361 -9.33 17.55 10.63
CA ILE A 361 -10.62 17.56 9.94
C ILE A 361 -10.62 16.33 9.02
N PRO A 362 -11.28 15.22 9.42
CA PRO A 362 -11.25 13.99 8.66
C PRO A 362 -12.02 14.16 7.35
N MET A 363 -11.58 13.41 6.34
CA MET A 363 -12.32 13.23 5.10
C MET A 363 -13.66 12.55 5.34
N GLN A 364 -14.55 12.63 4.36
CA GLN A 364 -15.73 11.77 4.30
C GLN A 364 -15.71 10.89 3.06
N ASN A 365 -16.32 9.72 3.21
CA ASN A 365 -16.48 8.68 2.20
C ASN A 365 -15.18 8.04 1.66
N TRP A 366 -13.99 8.55 2.02
CA TRP A 366 -12.75 7.85 1.73
C TRP A 366 -12.70 6.52 2.49
N LYS A 367 -12.25 5.47 1.81
CA LYS A 367 -11.99 4.16 2.39
C LYS A 367 -10.54 3.78 2.15
N ARG A 368 -9.94 3.06 3.10
CA ARG A 368 -8.51 2.75 3.08
C ARG A 368 -8.10 2.00 1.82
N GLU A 369 -8.95 1.18 1.24
CA GLU A 369 -8.67 0.40 0.03
C GLU A 369 -8.62 1.24 -1.24
N MET A 370 -9.12 2.48 -1.22
CA MET A 370 -9.19 3.33 -2.41
C MET A 370 -7.81 3.82 -2.82
N TYR A 371 -7.49 3.61 -4.10
CA TYR A 371 -6.53 4.44 -4.81
C TYR A 371 -7.13 5.80 -5.16
N TYR A 372 -6.27 6.77 -5.48
CA TYR A 372 -6.72 8.14 -5.74
C TYR A 372 -7.77 8.25 -6.84
N ASP A 373 -7.64 7.47 -7.92
CA ASP A 373 -8.58 7.45 -9.04
C ASP A 373 -9.96 6.90 -8.66
N GLU A 374 -10.08 6.17 -7.55
CA GLU A 374 -11.37 5.67 -7.03
C GLU A 374 -12.11 6.71 -6.18
N THR A 375 -11.47 7.84 -5.82
CA THR A 375 -12.06 8.89 -4.96
C THR A 375 -12.95 9.88 -5.72
N GLY A 376 -12.84 9.92 -7.06
CA GLY A 376 -13.47 10.94 -7.89
C GLY A 376 -12.84 12.33 -7.81
N LEU A 377 -11.73 12.50 -7.07
CA LEU A 377 -10.97 13.75 -7.01
C LEU A 377 -10.06 13.92 -8.22
N THR A 378 -9.85 15.17 -8.64
CA THR A 378 -8.93 15.49 -9.75
C THR A 378 -7.48 15.34 -9.31
N TRP A 379 -6.71 14.49 -10.00
CA TRP A 379 -5.27 14.40 -9.77
C TRP A 379 -4.58 15.69 -10.24
N VAL A 380 -3.87 16.32 -9.32
CA VAL A 380 -2.97 17.45 -9.61
C VAL A 380 -1.58 17.04 -9.18
N ASN A 381 -0.64 17.08 -10.14
CA ASN A 381 0.75 16.66 -9.96
C ASN A 381 1.37 17.23 -8.69
N PRO A 382 1.62 16.43 -7.64
CA PRO A 382 2.09 16.96 -6.37
C PRO A 382 3.49 17.60 -6.45
N SER A 383 4.30 17.21 -7.44
CA SER A 383 5.60 17.81 -7.73
C SER A 383 5.90 17.77 -9.24
N PRO A 384 6.94 18.48 -9.73
CA PRO A 384 7.27 18.52 -11.17
C PRO A 384 7.52 17.15 -11.81
N ASN A 385 7.97 16.18 -11.00
CA ASN A 385 8.28 14.82 -11.44
C ASN A 385 7.31 13.76 -10.89
N MET A 386 6.21 14.17 -10.26
CA MET A 386 5.12 13.28 -9.83
C MET A 386 3.87 13.64 -10.62
N ARG A 387 3.80 13.13 -11.84
CA ARG A 387 2.89 13.51 -12.92
C ARG A 387 1.72 12.57 -13.10
N SER A 388 1.74 11.41 -12.45
CA SER A 388 0.63 10.46 -12.53
C SER A 388 0.48 9.64 -11.26
N LEU A 389 -0.71 9.05 -11.09
CA LEU A 389 -0.95 8.06 -10.04
C LEU A 389 -0.08 6.80 -10.25
N ASN A 390 0.21 6.43 -11.50
CA ASN A 390 1.08 5.29 -11.80
C ASN A 390 2.50 5.52 -11.25
N GLU A 391 3.03 6.74 -11.42
CA GLU A 391 4.31 7.15 -10.82
C GLU A 391 4.25 7.09 -9.29
N ALA A 392 3.16 7.53 -8.66
CA ALA A 392 3.00 7.45 -7.21
C ALA A 392 3.01 5.99 -6.70
N VAL A 393 2.43 5.06 -7.47
CA VAL A 393 2.45 3.61 -7.17
C VAL A 393 3.88 3.05 -7.24
N LEU A 394 4.68 3.48 -8.22
CA LEU A 394 6.07 3.03 -8.42
C LEU A 394 7.05 3.69 -7.44
N TYR A 395 6.79 4.92 -7.04
CA TYR A 395 7.75 5.78 -6.34
C TYR A 395 8.31 5.21 -5.02
N PRO A 396 7.54 4.55 -4.13
CA PRO A 396 8.10 4.00 -2.89
C PRO A 396 9.30 3.08 -3.11
N GLY A 397 9.30 2.27 -4.17
CA GLY A 397 10.45 1.44 -4.55
C GLY A 397 11.46 2.16 -5.43
N ILE A 398 11.01 2.77 -6.52
CA ILE A 398 11.92 3.36 -7.52
C ILE A 398 12.64 4.60 -6.97
N GLY A 399 11.97 5.38 -6.14
CA GLY A 399 12.53 6.57 -5.49
C GLY A 399 13.74 6.25 -4.61
N LEU A 400 13.84 5.05 -4.02
CA LEU A 400 15.02 4.65 -3.23
C LEU A 400 16.33 4.69 -4.05
N LEU A 401 16.24 4.50 -5.36
CA LEU A 401 17.39 4.49 -6.26
C LEU A 401 17.83 5.92 -6.66
N GLU A 402 17.01 6.95 -6.39
CA GLU A 402 17.22 8.30 -6.92
C GLU A 402 18.44 9.01 -6.35
N THR A 403 19.03 8.54 -5.26
CA THR A 403 20.27 9.11 -4.68
C THR A 403 21.54 8.42 -5.15
N THR A 404 21.43 7.29 -5.86
CA THR A 404 22.57 6.55 -6.44
C THR A 404 23.07 7.22 -7.72
N ASN A 405 23.99 6.61 -8.46
CA ASN A 405 24.37 7.07 -9.80
C ASN A 405 23.44 6.55 -10.93
N LEU A 406 22.20 6.15 -10.61
CA LEU A 406 21.19 5.70 -11.58
C LEU A 406 20.20 6.82 -11.93
N SER A 407 19.86 7.00 -13.21
CA SER A 407 18.71 7.82 -13.61
C SER A 407 17.42 7.08 -13.28
N VAL A 408 16.46 7.80 -12.70
CA VAL A 408 15.10 7.30 -12.42
C VAL A 408 14.08 7.95 -13.38
N GLY A 409 14.50 8.28 -14.60
CA GLY A 409 13.63 8.88 -15.63
C GLY A 409 13.34 10.37 -15.46
N ARG A 410 13.87 11.05 -14.42
CA ARG A 410 13.82 12.52 -14.35
C ARG A 410 14.50 13.14 -15.57
N GLY A 411 13.93 14.22 -16.10
CA GLY A 411 14.36 14.79 -17.37
C GLY A 411 13.82 14.06 -18.60
N THR A 412 12.81 13.19 -18.43
CA THR A 412 12.03 12.59 -19.52
C THR A 412 10.54 12.87 -19.33
N ASP A 413 9.70 12.30 -20.20
CA ASP A 413 8.24 12.42 -20.10
C ASP A 413 7.64 11.56 -18.97
N THR A 414 8.34 10.51 -18.52
CA THR A 414 7.82 9.50 -17.57
C THR A 414 8.78 9.25 -16.39
N PRO A 415 9.02 10.27 -15.53
CA PRO A 415 9.84 10.09 -14.34
C PRO A 415 9.32 8.96 -13.45
N PHE A 416 10.23 8.21 -12.83
CA PHE A 416 9.97 7.04 -11.97
C PHE A 416 9.33 5.83 -12.67
N GLU A 417 8.93 5.93 -13.93
CA GLU A 417 8.50 4.77 -14.72
C GLU A 417 9.67 4.08 -15.43
N TRP A 418 10.83 4.73 -15.50
CA TRP A 418 12.07 4.22 -16.07
C TRP A 418 13.23 4.28 -15.06
N ILE A 419 14.16 3.34 -15.20
CA ILE A 419 15.52 3.48 -14.68
C ILE A 419 16.53 3.28 -15.80
N GLY A 420 17.71 3.91 -15.70
CA GLY A 420 18.75 3.73 -16.69
C GLY A 420 20.08 4.41 -16.37
N ALA A 421 21.11 4.01 -17.10
CA ALA A 421 22.41 4.68 -17.13
C ALA A 421 23.15 4.33 -18.44
N PRO A 422 24.16 5.11 -18.85
CA PRO A 422 25.01 4.77 -19.99
C PRO A 422 25.78 3.45 -19.82
N TRP A 423 26.09 3.08 -18.57
CA TRP A 423 26.82 1.86 -18.22
C TRP A 423 25.93 0.62 -18.04
N LEU A 424 24.61 0.77 -18.03
CA LEU A 424 23.67 -0.29 -17.70
C LEU A 424 23.34 -1.15 -18.93
N ASP A 425 23.26 -2.48 -18.78
CA ASP A 425 22.65 -3.35 -19.79
C ASP A 425 21.16 -3.53 -19.46
N GLY A 426 20.31 -2.69 -20.08
CA GLY A 426 18.87 -2.73 -19.85
C GLY A 426 18.20 -4.05 -20.29
N MET A 427 18.76 -4.74 -21.30
CA MET A 427 18.22 -6.02 -21.76
C MET A 427 18.51 -7.14 -20.75
N GLN A 428 19.73 -7.18 -20.22
CA GLN A 428 20.10 -8.12 -19.18
C GLN A 428 19.29 -7.87 -17.90
N LEU A 429 19.23 -6.61 -17.44
CA LEU A 429 18.49 -6.27 -16.22
C LEU A 429 16.99 -6.61 -16.35
N ALA A 430 16.35 -6.23 -17.45
CA ALA A 430 14.94 -6.58 -17.69
C ALA A 430 14.71 -8.09 -17.70
N ARG A 431 15.66 -8.89 -18.24
CA ARG A 431 15.54 -10.35 -18.27
C ARG A 431 15.58 -10.93 -16.86
N GLU A 432 16.53 -10.52 -16.03
CA GLU A 432 16.65 -11.04 -14.66
C GLU A 432 15.46 -10.61 -13.80
N LEU A 433 15.04 -9.34 -13.86
CA LEU A 433 13.86 -8.87 -13.13
C LEU A 433 12.57 -9.63 -13.51
N ASN A 434 12.41 -9.96 -14.80
CA ASN A 434 11.29 -10.78 -15.25
C ASN A 434 11.38 -12.25 -14.78
N ARG A 435 12.58 -12.78 -14.55
CA ARG A 435 12.78 -14.13 -13.99
C ARG A 435 12.48 -14.18 -12.50
N SER A 436 12.65 -13.08 -11.78
CA SER A 436 12.31 -12.99 -10.35
C SER A 436 10.81 -13.14 -10.08
N GLY A 437 9.95 -13.07 -11.10
CA GLY A 437 8.54 -13.41 -10.98
C GLY A 437 7.74 -12.44 -10.11
N LEU A 438 8.18 -11.18 -10.02
CA LEU A 438 7.53 -10.15 -9.20
C LEU A 438 6.07 -9.94 -9.65
N PRO A 439 5.12 -9.94 -8.71
CA PRO A 439 3.70 -9.87 -9.05
C PRO A 439 3.31 -8.47 -9.53
N GLY A 440 2.40 -8.41 -10.51
CA GLY A 440 1.76 -7.16 -10.93
C GLY A 440 2.65 -6.20 -11.73
N VAL A 441 3.83 -6.61 -12.18
CA VAL A 441 4.77 -5.78 -12.95
C VAL A 441 5.42 -6.57 -14.08
N ARG A 442 5.69 -5.89 -15.20
CA ARG A 442 6.52 -6.38 -16.30
C ARG A 442 7.67 -5.39 -16.55
N PHE A 443 8.84 -5.93 -16.81
CA PHE A 443 10.05 -5.14 -17.08
C PHE A 443 10.35 -5.18 -18.57
N VAL A 444 10.45 -4.01 -19.21
CA VAL A 444 10.71 -3.89 -20.65
C VAL A 444 12.01 -3.12 -20.85
N PRO A 445 12.99 -3.64 -21.61
CA PRO A 445 14.21 -2.89 -21.89
C PRO A 445 13.89 -1.63 -22.72
N VAL A 446 14.54 -0.52 -22.38
CA VAL A 446 14.36 0.77 -23.05
C VAL A 446 15.70 1.46 -23.23
N GLN A 447 15.76 2.38 -24.21
CA GLN A 447 16.82 3.37 -24.34
C GLN A 447 16.19 4.76 -24.31
N PHE A 448 16.81 5.68 -23.59
CA PHE A 448 16.31 7.04 -23.46
C PHE A 448 17.45 8.02 -23.18
N THR A 449 17.24 9.28 -23.54
CA THR A 449 18.19 10.37 -23.29
C THR A 449 17.48 11.44 -22.46
N PRO A 450 17.80 11.58 -21.15
CA PRO A 450 17.25 12.66 -20.33
C PRO A 450 17.66 14.03 -20.87
N VAL A 451 16.76 15.01 -20.88
CA VAL A 451 17.10 16.40 -21.24
C VAL A 451 17.70 17.18 -20.08
N SER A 452 17.55 16.68 -18.85
CA SER A 452 18.05 17.29 -17.61
C SER A 452 18.26 16.21 -16.54
N SER A 453 18.75 16.59 -15.35
CA SER A 453 19.09 15.67 -14.25
C SER A 453 20.28 14.75 -14.59
N LYS A 454 20.31 13.53 -14.04
CA LYS A 454 21.42 12.58 -14.25
C LYS A 454 21.48 12.13 -15.71
N PHE A 455 22.70 12.08 -16.25
CA PHE A 455 22.99 11.69 -17.62
C PHE A 455 22.26 12.58 -18.65
N ALA A 456 22.11 13.86 -18.34
CA ALA A 456 21.51 14.83 -19.26
C ALA A 456 22.27 14.85 -20.59
N ASN A 457 21.55 14.63 -21.69
CA ASN A 457 22.06 14.53 -23.05
C ASN A 457 22.94 13.30 -23.33
N GLU A 458 22.95 12.31 -22.44
CA GLU A 458 23.64 11.05 -22.63
C GLU A 458 22.63 9.91 -22.84
N LEU A 459 22.89 9.04 -23.82
CA LEU A 459 22.06 7.87 -24.09
C LEU A 459 22.17 6.87 -22.93
N CYS A 460 21.06 6.62 -22.25
CA CYS A 460 20.94 5.59 -21.23
C CYS A 460 20.31 4.33 -21.83
N SER A 461 20.84 3.16 -21.47
CA SER A 461 20.10 1.91 -21.56
C SER A 461 19.49 1.59 -20.20
N GLY A 462 18.31 0.96 -20.20
CA GLY A 462 17.50 0.88 -19.00
C GLY A 462 16.28 -0.01 -19.10
N VAL A 463 15.39 0.15 -18.13
CA VAL A 463 14.19 -0.66 -17.96
C VAL A 463 12.99 0.25 -17.68
N ASN A 464 11.90 0.01 -18.41
CA ASN A 464 10.57 0.54 -18.13
C ASN A 464 9.76 -0.46 -17.30
N PHE A 465 9.02 0.06 -16.32
CA PHE A 465 8.11 -0.69 -15.48
C PHE A 465 6.67 -0.56 -16.00
N ILE A 466 6.07 -1.68 -16.42
CA ILE A 466 4.65 -1.73 -16.76
C ILE A 466 3.92 -2.38 -15.59
N VAL A 467 3.15 -1.58 -14.84
CA VAL A 467 2.25 -2.11 -13.81
C VAL A 467 1.09 -2.83 -14.50
N THR A 468 1.07 -4.16 -14.39
CA THR A 468 0.06 -5.02 -15.03
C THR A 468 -1.12 -5.31 -14.11
N ASP A 469 -0.89 -5.28 -12.79
CA ASP A 469 -1.93 -5.42 -11.76
C ASP A 469 -1.50 -4.67 -10.50
N ARG A 470 -2.03 -3.46 -10.31
CA ARG A 470 -1.69 -2.60 -9.16
C ARG A 470 -2.06 -3.19 -7.80
N TRP A 471 -3.04 -4.09 -7.74
CA TRP A 471 -3.47 -4.73 -6.48
C TRP A 471 -2.52 -5.83 -6.03
N ARG A 472 -1.72 -6.36 -6.96
CA ARG A 472 -0.68 -7.34 -6.69
C ARG A 472 0.71 -6.74 -6.64
N PHE A 473 0.88 -5.53 -7.16
CA PHE A 473 2.17 -4.87 -7.27
C PHE A 473 2.76 -4.52 -5.90
N GLN A 474 4.00 -4.95 -5.68
CA GLN A 474 4.77 -4.71 -4.46
C GLN A 474 5.90 -3.72 -4.75
N SER A 475 5.60 -2.44 -4.58
CA SER A 475 6.47 -1.32 -5.00
C SER A 475 7.85 -1.36 -4.33
N VAL A 476 7.90 -1.45 -3.00
CA VAL A 476 9.17 -1.41 -2.27
C VAL A 476 10.00 -2.66 -2.55
N GLU A 477 9.37 -3.82 -2.55
CA GLU A 477 9.97 -5.11 -2.89
C GLU A 477 10.56 -5.10 -4.31
N THR A 478 9.88 -4.48 -5.27
CA THR A 478 10.39 -4.27 -6.62
C THR A 478 11.65 -3.39 -6.61
N GLY A 479 11.64 -2.30 -5.83
CA GLY A 479 12.82 -1.43 -5.66
C GLY A 479 14.01 -2.17 -5.05
N LEU A 480 13.77 -3.03 -4.04
CA LEU A 480 14.79 -3.87 -3.41
C LEU A 480 15.35 -4.91 -4.38
N GLU A 481 14.51 -5.57 -5.16
CA GLU A 481 14.94 -6.53 -6.19
C GLU A 481 15.81 -5.85 -7.26
N ILE A 482 15.42 -4.65 -7.70
CA ILE A 482 16.24 -3.85 -8.63
C ILE A 482 17.62 -3.57 -8.01
N ALA A 483 17.68 -3.15 -6.74
CA ALA A 483 18.95 -2.91 -6.06
C ALA A 483 19.82 -4.18 -5.99
N CYS A 484 19.24 -5.34 -5.67
CA CYS A 484 19.94 -6.63 -5.68
C CYS A 484 20.47 -6.98 -7.08
N GLN A 485 19.67 -6.82 -8.14
CA GLN A 485 20.09 -7.11 -9.51
C GLN A 485 21.16 -6.13 -10.00
N LEU A 486 21.05 -4.85 -9.68
CA LEU A 486 22.09 -3.85 -9.98
C LEU A 486 23.41 -4.22 -9.29
N ARG A 487 23.36 -4.65 -8.02
CA ARG A 487 24.54 -5.12 -7.30
C ARG A 487 25.17 -6.35 -7.95
N ALA A 488 24.35 -7.31 -8.36
CA ALA A 488 24.82 -8.57 -8.93
C ALA A 488 25.41 -8.41 -10.35
N LEU A 489 24.74 -7.61 -11.19
CA LEU A 489 25.10 -7.45 -12.60
C LEU A 489 26.15 -6.35 -12.84
N HIS A 490 26.17 -5.31 -12.00
CA HIS A 490 27.02 -4.13 -12.16
C HIS A 490 27.73 -3.71 -10.85
N PRO A 491 28.48 -4.62 -10.19
CA PRO A 491 29.06 -4.38 -8.86
C PRO A 491 30.09 -3.25 -8.81
N GLU A 492 30.75 -2.96 -9.94
CA GLU A 492 31.78 -1.92 -10.06
C GLU A 492 31.17 -0.57 -10.46
N GLN A 493 30.12 -0.57 -11.28
CA GLN A 493 29.53 0.64 -11.83
C GLN A 493 28.45 1.23 -10.93
N TRP A 494 27.67 0.40 -10.22
CA TRP A 494 26.58 0.91 -9.37
C TRP A 494 27.10 1.46 -8.04
N GLU A 495 26.97 2.77 -7.84
CA GLU A 495 27.41 3.46 -6.63
C GLU A 495 26.36 3.34 -5.51
N THR A 496 26.64 2.48 -4.53
CA THR A 496 25.70 2.15 -3.45
C THR A 496 25.72 3.13 -2.28
N LYS A 497 26.81 3.90 -2.08
CA LYS A 497 27.04 4.70 -0.86
C LYS A 497 25.87 5.59 -0.44
N SER A 498 25.17 6.16 -1.43
CA SER A 498 24.06 7.09 -1.20
C SER A 498 22.69 6.40 -1.12
N TYR A 499 22.58 5.10 -1.40
CA TYR A 499 21.32 4.35 -1.38
C TYR A 499 20.68 4.37 0.01
N ASN A 500 21.49 4.21 1.07
CA ASN A 500 20.96 4.22 2.44
C ASN A 500 20.37 5.57 2.88
N ARG A 501 20.59 6.65 2.11
CA ARG A 501 20.05 7.97 2.44
C ARG A 501 18.51 8.01 2.47
N LEU A 502 17.86 7.28 1.55
CA LEU A 502 16.39 7.20 1.50
C LEU A 502 15.86 5.90 2.10
N LEU A 503 16.63 4.80 1.98
CA LEU A 503 16.31 3.51 2.61
C LEU A 503 16.29 3.60 4.13
N GLY A 504 17.28 4.30 4.71
CA GLY A 504 17.38 4.59 6.13
C GLY A 504 17.32 3.37 7.04
N ASN A 505 17.85 2.24 6.57
CA ASN A 505 17.95 1.00 7.33
C ASN A 505 19.28 0.32 7.01
N GLN A 506 20.19 0.34 7.97
CA GLN A 506 21.58 -0.09 7.80
C GLN A 506 21.67 -1.59 7.54
N SER A 507 20.89 -2.41 8.25
CA SER A 507 20.92 -3.87 8.09
C SER A 507 20.51 -4.30 6.67
N VAL A 508 19.44 -3.69 6.15
CA VAL A 508 18.94 -3.94 4.79
C VAL A 508 19.93 -3.40 3.76
N PHE A 509 20.54 -2.24 3.99
CA PHE A 509 21.59 -1.71 3.12
C PHE A 509 22.79 -2.67 3.04
N ASP A 510 23.28 -3.13 4.19
CA ASP A 510 24.44 -4.03 4.25
C ASP A 510 24.15 -5.36 3.54
N ALA A 511 22.95 -5.92 3.72
CA ALA A 511 22.52 -7.14 3.04
C ALA A 511 22.46 -6.98 1.51
N ILE A 512 21.97 -5.83 1.01
CA ILE A 512 22.01 -5.52 -0.42
C ILE A 512 23.45 -5.45 -0.93
N VAL A 513 24.34 -4.77 -0.21
CA VAL A 513 25.75 -4.63 -0.61
C VAL A 513 26.47 -5.99 -0.59
N ALA A 514 26.09 -6.87 0.34
CA ALA A 514 26.58 -8.24 0.45
C ALA A 514 26.03 -9.19 -0.64
N GLY A 515 25.03 -8.75 -1.41
CA GLY A 515 24.43 -9.55 -2.49
C GLY A 515 23.42 -10.58 -1.99
N GLU A 516 22.79 -10.34 -0.84
CA GLU A 516 21.71 -11.19 -0.35
C GLU A 516 20.45 -11.10 -1.23
N SER A 517 19.66 -12.17 -1.20
CA SER A 517 18.38 -12.23 -1.92
C SER A 517 17.32 -11.34 -1.26
N VAL A 518 16.32 -10.89 -2.03
CA VAL A 518 15.21 -10.09 -1.49
C VAL A 518 14.45 -10.80 -0.38
N LEU A 519 14.33 -12.12 -0.42
CA LEU A 519 13.70 -12.89 0.66
C LEU A 519 14.47 -12.78 1.98
N GLN A 520 15.81 -12.82 1.94
CA GLN A 520 16.65 -12.63 3.13
C GLN A 520 16.54 -11.20 3.63
N ILE A 521 16.59 -10.22 2.73
CA ILE A 521 16.46 -8.79 3.05
C ILE A 521 15.10 -8.49 3.69
N GLN A 522 14.01 -9.09 3.19
CA GLN A 522 12.67 -8.96 3.76
C GLN A 522 12.60 -9.45 5.20
N ALA A 523 13.26 -10.57 5.50
CA ALA A 523 13.28 -11.12 6.85
C ALA A 523 13.90 -10.16 7.88
N LEU A 524 14.84 -9.29 7.46
CA LEU A 524 15.52 -8.35 8.35
C LEU A 524 14.60 -7.27 8.95
N TYR A 525 13.57 -6.85 8.22
CA TYR A 525 12.69 -5.76 8.66
C TYR A 525 11.25 -6.20 8.96
N GLN A 526 10.93 -7.48 8.77
CA GLN A 526 9.54 -7.97 8.89
C GLN A 526 8.99 -7.79 10.31
N GLN A 527 9.82 -7.95 11.34
CA GLN A 527 9.43 -7.71 12.73
C GLN A 527 9.08 -6.22 12.94
N ASP A 528 9.98 -5.30 12.60
CA ASP A 528 9.75 -3.86 12.73
C ASP A 528 8.52 -3.39 11.94
N LEU A 529 8.31 -3.96 10.75
CA LEU A 529 7.13 -3.68 9.94
C LEU A 529 5.84 -4.15 10.62
N ALA A 530 5.83 -5.34 11.23
CA ALA A 530 4.70 -5.84 12.00
C ALA A 530 4.43 -4.97 13.23
N GLU A 531 5.47 -4.57 13.96
CA GLU A 531 5.40 -3.64 15.09
C GLU A 531 4.83 -2.28 14.67
N PHE A 532 5.25 -1.75 13.52
CA PHE A 532 4.65 -0.56 12.93
C PHE A 532 3.16 -0.77 12.63
N GLY A 533 2.76 -1.94 12.14
CA GLY A 533 1.36 -2.30 11.94
C GLY A 533 0.51 -2.15 13.22
N PHE A 534 1.02 -2.63 14.36
CA PHE A 534 0.35 -2.46 15.67
C PHE A 534 0.39 -1.00 16.16
N ARG A 535 1.49 -0.28 15.92
CA ARG A 535 1.62 1.14 16.28
C ARG A 535 0.63 2.01 15.51
N ARG A 536 0.60 1.89 14.18
CA ARG A 536 -0.23 2.73 13.31
C ARG A 536 -1.72 2.57 13.60
N ALA A 537 -2.17 1.36 13.96
CA ALA A 537 -3.57 1.04 14.26
C ALA A 537 -4.20 1.98 15.30
N LYS A 538 -3.40 2.50 16.25
CA LYS A 538 -3.86 3.43 17.31
C LYS A 538 -4.20 4.83 16.79
N TYR A 539 -3.70 5.18 15.60
CA TYR A 539 -3.77 6.53 15.04
C TYR A 539 -4.67 6.63 13.81
N LEU A 540 -5.16 5.49 13.30
CA LEU A 540 -6.03 5.45 12.13
C LEU A 540 -7.35 6.18 12.39
N LEU A 541 -7.87 6.83 11.35
CA LEU A 541 -9.13 7.57 11.35
C LEU A 541 -10.21 6.88 10.50
N TYR A 542 -9.78 6.04 9.54
CA TYR A 542 -10.63 5.41 8.53
C TYR A 542 -10.47 3.90 8.51
#